data_AF-A0A9D4ZYZ3-F1
#
_entry.id   AF-A0A9D4ZYZ3-F1
#
_cell.length_a   1.000
_cell.length_b   1.000
_cell.length_c   1.000
_cell.angle_alpha   90.00
_cell.angle_beta   90.00
_cell.angle_gamma   90.00
#
_symmetry.space_group_name_H-M   'P 1'
#
loop_
_entity.id
_entity.type
_entity.pdbx_description
1 polymer ?
#
loop_
_entity_poly.entity_id
_entity_poly.type
_entity_poly.pdbx_seq_one_letter_code
_entity_poly.pdbx_strand_id
1 'polypeptide(L)'
;MLRTRINTARSIFSSIFRINSSSYSTSFLFDDTQIQFKESVAQFANENIAPHASKIDHTNYFPQEVNLWKSMGEFNLHGITAPEEYGGLGLGYLYHCIAMEEISRASGSVGLSYGAHSNLCINQLVRNGSHAQKQKYLPKVLDSSSP
;
A
#
# COMPACT_ATOMS: atom_id res chain seq x y z
N MET A 1 -29.19 31.91 -16.12
CA MET A 1 -29.53 30.64 -16.82
C MET A 1 -28.37 29.93 -17.51
N LEU A 2 -27.24 30.58 -17.86
CA LEU A 2 -26.09 29.89 -18.49
C LEU A 2 -25.19 29.09 -17.51
N ARG A 3 -25.07 29.50 -16.25
CA ARG A 3 -24.17 28.84 -15.25
C ARG A 3 -24.62 27.45 -14.83
N THR A 4 -25.92 27.17 -14.85
CA THR A 4 -26.47 25.87 -14.43
C THR A 4 -26.18 24.76 -15.44
N ARG A 5 -26.06 25.09 -16.73
CA ARG A 5 -25.79 24.11 -17.81
C ARG A 5 -24.33 23.63 -17.86
N ILE A 6 -23.39 24.42 -17.35
CA ILE A 6 -21.95 24.07 -17.33
C ILE A 6 -21.65 23.01 -16.25
N ASN A 7 -22.36 23.06 -15.12
CA ASN A 7 -22.18 22.08 -14.04
C ASN A 7 -22.76 20.71 -14.40
N THR A 8 -23.84 20.66 -15.18
CA THR A 8 -24.40 19.39 -15.68
C THR A 8 -23.45 18.70 -16.67
N ALA A 9 -22.76 19.47 -17.53
CA ALA A 9 -21.80 18.93 -18.49
C ALA A 9 -20.54 18.33 -17.82
N ARG A 10 -20.06 18.92 -16.72
CA ARG A 10 -18.97 18.36 -15.90
C ARG A 10 -19.35 17.07 -15.19
N SER A 11 -20.59 16.98 -14.69
CA SER A 11 -21.12 15.78 -14.05
C SER A 11 -21.17 14.61 -15.04
N ILE A 12 -21.71 14.86 -16.25
CA ILE A 12 -21.81 13.85 -17.32
C ILE A 12 -20.42 13.41 -17.82
N PHE A 13 -19.44 14.32 -17.90
CA PHE A 13 -18.07 13.96 -18.29
C PHE A 13 -17.34 13.08 -17.26
N SER A 14 -17.62 13.25 -15.97
CA SER A 14 -17.06 12.38 -14.92
C SER A 14 -17.57 10.93 -15.01
N SER A 15 -18.79 10.73 -15.53
CA SER A 15 -19.39 9.41 -15.70
C SER A 15 -18.90 8.67 -16.95
N ILE A 16 -18.41 9.39 -17.96
CA ILE A 16 -17.99 8.84 -19.26
C ILE A 16 -16.54 8.30 -19.23
N PHE A 17 -15.70 8.77 -18.31
CA PHE A 17 -14.34 8.26 -18.09
C PHE A 17 -14.22 7.30 -16.89
N ARG A 18 -15.27 6.51 -16.61
CA ARG A 18 -15.02 5.21 -15.98
C ARG A 18 -14.31 4.36 -17.00
N ILE A 19 -12.97 4.35 -16.95
CA ILE A 19 -12.16 3.32 -17.58
C ILE A 19 -12.84 2.00 -17.20
N ASN A 20 -13.40 1.29 -18.18
CA ASN A 20 -13.77 -0.10 -18.04
C ASN A 20 -12.46 -0.85 -17.82
N SER A 21 -11.94 -0.84 -16.60
CA SER A 21 -10.91 -1.79 -16.22
C SER A 21 -11.58 -3.14 -16.31
N SER A 22 -11.14 -3.97 -17.23
CA SER A 22 -11.43 -5.40 -17.19
C SER A 22 -10.94 -5.91 -15.83
N SER A 23 -11.85 -5.95 -14.85
CA SER A 23 -11.57 -6.54 -13.55
C SER A 23 -11.62 -8.05 -13.75
N TYR A 24 -10.46 -8.64 -14.02
CA TYR A 24 -10.31 -10.06 -13.71
C TYR A 24 -10.37 -10.15 -12.19
N SER A 25 -11.55 -10.46 -11.69
CA SER A 25 -11.79 -10.53 -10.27
C SER A 25 -11.01 -11.70 -9.69
N THR A 26 -9.94 -11.40 -8.95
CA THR A 26 -9.22 -12.39 -8.14
C THR A 26 -10.06 -12.86 -6.96
N SER A 27 -11.27 -12.31 -6.74
CA SER A 27 -12.15 -12.70 -5.63
C SER A 27 -12.55 -14.17 -5.68
N PHE A 28 -12.53 -14.82 -6.86
CA PHE A 28 -12.76 -16.27 -6.94
C PHE A 28 -11.57 -17.13 -6.47
N LEU A 29 -10.40 -16.53 -6.28
CA LEU A 29 -9.17 -17.21 -5.83
C LEU A 29 -8.92 -17.05 -4.33
N PHE A 30 -9.65 -16.14 -3.68
CA PHE A 30 -9.40 -15.70 -2.31
C PHE A 30 -10.54 -16.10 -1.38
N ASP A 31 -10.21 -16.38 -0.12
CA ASP A 31 -11.21 -16.51 0.93
C ASP A 31 -11.76 -15.13 1.37
N ASP A 32 -12.82 -15.13 2.17
CA ASP A 32 -13.47 -13.89 2.63
C ASP A 32 -12.52 -12.98 3.42
N THR A 33 -11.56 -13.55 4.16
CA THR A 33 -10.58 -12.75 4.94
C THR A 33 -9.58 -12.07 4.01
N GLN A 34 -9.11 -12.79 3.00
CA GLN A 34 -8.22 -12.26 1.97
C GLN A 34 -8.91 -11.18 1.12
N ILE A 35 -10.21 -11.36 0.82
CA ILE A 35 -11.02 -10.35 0.12
C ILE A 35 -11.15 -9.08 0.98
N GLN A 36 -11.52 -9.22 2.25
CA GLN A 36 -11.62 -8.08 3.17
C GLN A 36 -10.28 -7.35 3.33
N PHE A 37 -9.17 -8.11 3.44
CA PHE A 37 -7.83 -7.54 3.48
C PHE A 37 -7.51 -6.76 2.20
N LYS A 38 -7.78 -7.34 1.01
CA LYS A 38 -7.60 -6.66 -0.28
C LYS A 38 -8.39 -5.35 -0.34
N GLU A 39 -9.66 -5.37 0.04
CA GLU A 39 -10.53 -4.20 0.04
C GLU A 39 -10.01 -3.12 0.99
N SER A 40 -9.55 -3.52 2.18
CA SER A 40 -8.98 -2.62 3.18
C SER A 40 -7.70 -1.94 2.68
N VAL A 41 -6.78 -2.70 2.06
CA VAL A 41 -5.55 -2.13 1.48
C VAL A 41 -5.86 -1.27 0.27
N ALA A 42 -6.81 -1.67 -0.58
CA ALA A 42 -7.24 -0.89 -1.74
C ALA A 42 -7.83 0.46 -1.31
N GLN A 43 -8.63 0.49 -0.26
CA GLN A 43 -9.16 1.72 0.32
C GLN A 43 -8.03 2.60 0.84
N PHE A 44 -7.14 2.04 1.67
CA PHE A 44 -5.98 2.76 2.18
C PHE A 44 -5.13 3.37 1.06
N ALA A 45 -4.82 2.59 0.01
CA ALA A 45 -4.00 3.03 -1.11
C ALA A 45 -4.67 4.15 -1.92
N ASN A 46 -5.99 4.08 -2.15
CA ASN A 46 -6.73 5.13 -2.85
C ASN A 46 -6.81 6.43 -2.04
N GLU A 47 -6.97 6.34 -0.71
CA GLU A 47 -7.12 7.51 0.15
C GLU A 47 -5.77 8.17 0.48
N ASN A 48 -4.71 7.37 0.67
CA ASN A 48 -3.45 7.85 1.23
C ASN A 48 -2.30 7.87 0.21
N ILE A 49 -2.33 7.05 -0.84
CA ILE A 49 -1.21 6.93 -1.81
C ILE A 49 -1.54 7.61 -3.14
N ALA A 50 -2.69 7.26 -3.73
CA ALA A 50 -3.09 7.74 -5.06
C ALA A 50 -3.08 9.27 -5.22
N PRO A 51 -3.49 10.09 -4.22
CA PRO A 51 -3.47 11.55 -4.34
C PRO A 51 -2.07 12.15 -4.55
N HIS A 52 -1.00 11.40 -4.21
CA HIS A 52 0.38 11.87 -4.26
C HIS A 52 1.19 11.26 -5.40
N ALA A 53 0.68 10.22 -6.08
CA ALA A 53 1.39 9.45 -7.10
C ALA A 53 2.00 10.33 -8.21
N SER A 54 1.19 11.19 -8.83
CA SER A 54 1.65 12.06 -9.93
C SER A 54 2.71 13.08 -9.47
N LYS A 55 2.59 13.62 -8.25
CA LYS A 55 3.59 14.54 -7.69
C LYS A 55 4.92 13.81 -7.45
N ILE A 56 4.87 12.60 -6.89
CA ILE A 56 6.07 11.77 -6.64
C ILE A 56 6.81 11.51 -7.95
N ASP A 57 6.10 11.07 -8.98
CA ASP A 57 6.70 10.74 -10.27
C ASP A 57 7.30 11.97 -10.96
N HIS A 58 6.60 13.11 -10.96
CA HIS A 58 7.10 14.34 -11.60
C HIS A 58 8.28 14.99 -10.87
N THR A 59 8.29 14.92 -9.54
CA THR A 59 9.32 15.58 -8.72
C THR A 59 10.48 14.65 -8.37
N ASN A 60 10.36 13.35 -8.62
CA ASN A 60 11.28 12.32 -8.19
C ASN A 60 11.58 12.40 -6.67
N TYR A 61 10.55 12.70 -5.88
CA TYR A 61 10.68 12.95 -4.45
C TYR A 61 9.45 12.44 -3.68
N PHE A 62 9.69 11.79 -2.55
CA PHE A 62 8.66 11.38 -1.60
C PHE A 62 8.29 12.53 -0.65
N PRO A 63 7.05 13.05 -0.69
CA PRO A 63 6.62 14.16 0.18
C PRO A 63 6.79 13.83 1.67
N GLN A 64 7.68 14.55 2.35
CA GLN A 64 7.90 14.37 3.80
C GLN A 64 6.69 14.81 4.62
N GLU A 65 5.96 15.81 4.13
CA GLU A 65 4.77 16.34 4.78
C GLU A 65 3.62 15.32 4.87
N VAL A 66 3.58 14.34 3.97
CA VAL A 66 2.58 13.25 3.97
C VAL A 66 3.04 12.08 4.83
N ASN A 67 4.36 11.86 4.93
CA ASN A 67 4.98 10.76 5.64
C ASN A 67 4.30 9.40 5.38
N LEU A 68 4.23 9.02 4.09
CA LEU A 68 3.61 7.77 3.65
C LEU A 68 4.16 6.54 4.38
N TRP A 69 5.44 6.56 4.76
CA TRP A 69 6.07 5.43 5.45
C TRP A 69 5.48 5.18 6.83
N LYS A 70 5.26 6.26 7.59
CA LYS A 70 4.61 6.20 8.88
C LYS A 70 3.16 5.73 8.74
N SER A 71 2.39 6.29 7.81
CA SER A 71 1.00 5.86 7.59
C SER A 71 0.89 4.39 7.20
N MET A 72 1.82 3.88 6.38
CA MET A 72 1.88 2.45 6.04
C MET A 72 2.28 1.56 7.24
N GLY A 73 3.14 2.07 8.12
CA GLY A 73 3.51 1.39 9.37
C GLY A 73 2.35 1.31 10.36
N GLU A 74 1.64 2.41 10.55
CA GLU A 74 0.43 2.48 11.39
C GLU A 74 -0.69 1.56 10.87
N PHE A 75 -0.76 1.34 9.55
CA PHE A 75 -1.65 0.37 8.91
C PHE A 75 -1.10 -1.07 8.89
N ASN A 76 0.06 -1.32 9.52
CA ASN A 76 0.74 -2.62 9.60
C ASN A 76 1.19 -3.23 8.25
N LEU A 77 1.37 -2.44 7.20
CA LEU A 77 1.76 -2.95 5.88
C LEU A 77 3.20 -3.46 5.84
N HIS A 78 4.11 -2.87 6.63
CA HIS A 78 5.53 -3.26 6.63
C HIS A 78 5.76 -4.64 7.23
N GLY A 79 4.87 -5.07 8.13
CA GLY A 79 5.02 -6.27 8.95
C GLY A 79 4.23 -7.50 8.51
N ILE A 80 3.61 -7.49 7.33
CA ILE A 80 2.70 -8.56 6.89
C ILE A 80 3.33 -9.96 7.02
N THR A 81 4.59 -10.14 6.63
CA THR A 81 5.28 -11.44 6.69
C THR A 81 6.16 -11.61 7.94
N ALA A 82 6.31 -10.57 8.75
CA ALA A 82 7.17 -10.64 9.94
C ALA A 82 6.44 -11.35 11.09
N PRO A 83 7.16 -12.11 11.95
CA PRO A 83 6.55 -12.76 13.11
C PRO A 83 5.96 -11.75 14.11
N GLU A 84 4.88 -12.16 14.78
CA GLU A 84 4.22 -11.36 15.81
C GLU A 84 5.15 -10.99 16.98
N GLU A 85 6.11 -11.86 17.34
CA GLU A 85 7.09 -11.59 18.41
C GLU A 85 7.96 -10.34 18.15
N TYR A 86 8.04 -9.88 16.89
CA TYR A 86 8.74 -8.65 16.53
C TYR A 86 7.79 -7.49 16.17
N GLY A 87 6.47 -7.67 16.30
CA GLY A 87 5.45 -6.68 15.93
C GLY A 87 4.93 -6.80 14.49
N GLY A 88 5.13 -7.96 13.84
CA GLY A 88 4.52 -8.25 12.54
C GLY A 88 3.16 -8.95 12.64
N LEU A 89 2.63 -9.38 11.49
CA LEU A 89 1.31 -10.05 11.39
C LEU A 89 1.39 -11.54 11.08
N GLY A 90 2.55 -12.06 10.67
CA GLY A 90 2.73 -13.50 10.40
C GLY A 90 1.86 -14.09 9.27
N LEU A 91 1.26 -13.28 8.39
CA LEU A 91 0.24 -13.70 7.41
C LEU A 91 0.82 -14.41 6.17
N GLY A 92 2.11 -14.24 5.92
CA GLY A 92 2.81 -14.89 4.80
C GLY A 92 2.66 -14.17 3.45
N TYR A 93 3.18 -14.81 2.40
CA TYR A 93 3.44 -14.15 1.11
C TYR A 93 2.18 -13.82 0.30
N LEU A 94 1.08 -14.57 0.44
CA LEU A 94 -0.13 -14.28 -0.31
C LEU A 94 -0.73 -12.92 0.07
N TYR A 95 -0.85 -12.66 1.38
CA TYR A 95 -1.26 -11.35 1.90
C TYR A 95 -0.30 -10.24 1.48
N HIS A 96 1.01 -10.54 1.47
CA HIS A 96 2.01 -9.58 0.99
C HIS A 96 1.85 -9.25 -0.50
N CYS A 97 1.57 -10.24 -1.35
CA CYS A 97 1.26 -10.04 -2.77
C CYS A 97 -0.01 -9.22 -2.97
N ILE A 98 -1.08 -9.49 -2.21
CA ILE A 98 -2.31 -8.71 -2.26
C ILE A 98 -2.04 -7.25 -1.91
N ALA A 99 -1.29 -7.00 -0.83
CA ALA A 99 -0.93 -5.63 -0.44
C ALA A 99 -0.08 -4.92 -1.51
N MET A 100 0.93 -5.62 -2.03
CA MET A 100 1.79 -5.12 -3.10
C MET A 100 1.00 -4.75 -4.35
N GLU A 101 0.02 -5.58 -4.75
CA GLU A 101 -0.85 -5.32 -5.91
C GLU A 101 -1.65 -4.03 -5.73
N GLU A 102 -2.32 -3.86 -4.59
CA GLU A 102 -3.18 -2.70 -4.36
C GLU A 102 -2.40 -1.40 -4.12
N ILE A 103 -1.25 -1.46 -3.44
CA ILE A 103 -0.32 -0.31 -3.34
C ILE A 103 0.20 0.09 -4.72
N SER A 104 0.61 -0.88 -5.54
CA SER A 104 1.14 -0.63 -6.89
C SER A 104 0.06 -0.09 -7.84
N ARG A 105 -1.20 -0.45 -7.63
CA ARG A 105 -2.35 0.09 -8.38
C ARG A 105 -2.51 1.59 -8.13
N ALA A 106 -2.23 2.07 -6.92
CA ALA A 106 -2.25 3.49 -6.59
C ALA A 106 -0.99 4.23 -7.09
N SER A 107 0.19 3.62 -6.95
CA SER A 107 1.45 4.15 -7.49
C SER A 107 2.50 3.06 -7.64
N GLY A 108 3.01 2.86 -8.86
CA GLY A 108 4.11 1.92 -9.12
C GLY A 108 5.40 2.28 -8.39
N SER A 109 5.72 3.58 -8.28
CA SER A 109 6.91 4.08 -7.57
C SER A 109 6.87 3.78 -6.06
N VAL A 110 5.69 3.99 -5.44
CA VAL A 110 5.48 3.66 -4.03
C VAL A 110 5.49 2.14 -3.83
N GLY A 111 4.81 1.39 -4.71
CA GLY A 111 4.80 -0.07 -4.69
C GLY A 111 6.20 -0.68 -4.74
N LEU A 112 7.06 -0.23 -5.65
CA LEU A 112 8.45 -0.70 -5.73
C LEU A 112 9.23 -0.44 -4.44
N SER A 113 9.11 0.77 -3.89
CA SER A 113 9.79 1.15 -2.65
C SER A 113 9.29 0.29 -1.47
N TYR A 114 7.97 0.10 -1.37
CA TYR A 114 7.35 -0.75 -0.38
C TYR A 114 7.83 -2.20 -0.48
N GLY A 115 7.87 -2.77 -1.68
CA GLY A 115 8.36 -4.13 -1.92
C GLY A 115 9.84 -4.32 -1.52
N ALA A 116 10.69 -3.33 -1.81
CA ALA A 116 12.09 -3.35 -1.40
C ALA A 116 12.23 -3.37 0.14
N HIS A 117 11.43 -2.58 0.85
CA HIS A 117 11.50 -2.53 2.32
C HIS A 117 10.89 -3.75 2.99
N SER A 118 9.64 -4.07 2.66
CA SER A 118 8.89 -5.16 3.30
C SER A 118 9.45 -6.54 2.94
N ASN A 119 9.93 -6.75 1.71
CA ASN A 119 10.42 -8.05 1.26
C ASN A 119 11.95 -8.11 1.15
N LEU A 120 12.58 -7.20 0.41
CA LEU A 120 14.03 -7.31 0.19
C LEU A 120 14.85 -6.98 1.45
N CYS A 121 14.32 -6.16 2.37
CA CYS A 121 14.95 -5.84 3.65
C CYS A 121 14.36 -6.66 4.80
N ILE A 122 13.10 -6.42 5.18
CA ILE A 122 12.49 -7.00 6.38
C ILE A 122 12.44 -8.52 6.29
N ASN A 123 11.91 -9.09 5.20
CA ASN A 123 11.82 -10.54 5.07
C ASN A 123 13.21 -11.22 5.05
N GLN A 124 14.24 -10.58 4.50
CA GLN A 124 15.61 -11.11 4.55
C GLN A 124 16.19 -11.09 5.97
N LEU A 125 15.91 -10.05 6.75
CA LEU A 125 16.29 -9.97 8.17
C LEU A 125 15.55 -11.02 9.01
N VAL A 126 14.24 -11.22 8.76
CA VAL A 126 13.43 -12.26 9.41
C VAL A 126 13.99 -13.65 9.11
N ARG A 127 14.31 -13.94 7.85
CA ARG A 127 14.74 -15.28 7.42
C ARG A 127 16.18 -15.60 7.81
N ASN A 128 17.09 -14.63 7.66
CA ASN A 128 18.53 -14.89 7.72
C ASN A 128 19.24 -14.17 8.87
N GLY A 129 18.57 -13.25 9.57
CA GLY A 129 19.16 -12.55 10.70
C GLY A 129 19.42 -13.47 11.89
N SER A 130 20.42 -13.13 12.71
CA SER A 130 20.57 -13.70 14.04
C SER A 130 19.46 -13.19 14.96
N HIS A 131 19.21 -13.89 16.07
CA HIS A 131 18.23 -13.44 17.07
C HIS A 131 18.53 -12.01 17.56
N ALA A 132 19.81 -11.70 17.83
CA ALA A 132 20.23 -10.36 18.23
C ALA A 132 19.98 -9.29 17.16
N GLN A 133 20.17 -9.60 15.87
CA GLN A 133 19.87 -8.67 14.78
C GLN A 133 18.36 -8.44 14.66
N LYS A 134 17.54 -9.49 14.73
CA LYS A 134 16.08 -9.39 14.65
C LYS A 134 15.52 -8.51 15.76
N GLN A 135 15.89 -8.80 17.01
CA GLN A 135 15.49 -8.01 18.18
C GLN A 135 15.90 -6.54 18.08
N LYS A 136 17.10 -6.26 17.54
CA LYS A 136 17.60 -4.88 17.43
C LYS A 136 16.92 -4.07 16.33
N TYR A 137 16.64 -4.68 15.17
CA TYR A 137 16.29 -3.95 13.96
C TYR A 137 14.81 -4.07 13.58
N LEU A 138 14.18 -5.24 13.74
CA LEU A 138 12.80 -5.46 13.26
C LEU A 138 11.79 -4.48 13.87
N PRO A 139 11.74 -4.26 15.21
CA PRO A 139 10.75 -3.34 15.77
C PRO A 139 10.83 -1.92 15.19
N LYS A 140 12.03 -1.45 14.81
CA LYS A 140 12.25 -0.11 14.27
C LYS A 140 11.76 0.04 12.83
N VAL A 141 12.03 -0.98 12.00
CA VAL A 141 11.69 -0.95 10.57
C VAL A 141 10.22 -1.34 10.30
N LEU A 142 9.56 -1.99 11.26
CA LEU A 142 8.15 -2.37 11.19
C LEU A 142 7.23 -1.20 11.50
N ASP A 143 7.43 -0.55 12.65
CA ASP A 143 6.60 0.59 13.07
C ASP A 143 6.86 1.82 12.18
N SER A 144 8.08 1.98 11.66
CA SER A 144 8.48 3.14 10.83
C SER A 144 8.23 4.52 11.48
N SER A 145 7.84 4.54 12.76
CA SER A 145 7.63 5.71 13.61
C SER A 145 8.93 6.16 14.29
N SER A 146 9.96 5.32 14.29
CA SER A 146 11.26 5.63 14.89
C SER A 146 12.01 6.65 14.01
N PRO A 147 12.54 7.73 14.60
CA PRO A 147 13.22 8.82 13.89
C PRO A 147 14.48 8.36 13.15
#